data_AF-A0A0K2GAK3-F1
#
_entry.id   AF-A0A0K2GAK3-F1
#
_cell.length_a   1.000
_cell.length_b   1.000
_cell.length_c   1.000
_cell.angle_alpha   90.00
_cell.angle_beta   90.00
_cell.angle_gamma   90.00
#
_symmetry.space_group_name_H-M   'P 1'
#
loop_
_entity.id
_entity.type
_entity.pdbx_description
1 polymer ?
#
loop_
_entity_poly.entity_id
_entity_poly.type
_entity_poly.pdbx_seq_one_letter_code
_entity_poly.pdbx_strand_id
1 'polypeptide(L)'
;MTHDRSSTMDDETKMLRVNGFDALIESYAYQDLESCLSLRALSLIARESSMRAIRANMSLGHQVDIDGVGQLSWPRPSDLEIQSFHRRLPSGLMSSLWIPKTATAYGIEANKPAYLIAPPGTVTTTPAGFIPLLDRLLPFPILAPWAEALWQFGLEAGWVTPLIGHRLHAWEIHPPRSVVQDFITTQLQARALPIPA
;
A
#
# COMPACT_ATOMS: atom_id res chain seq x y z
N MET A 1 -21.81 -16.21 8.89
CA MET A 1 -21.49 -16.58 7.50
C MET A 1 -20.64 -15.45 6.93
N THR A 2 -19.34 -15.50 7.20
CA THR A 2 -18.36 -14.54 6.72
C THR A 2 -17.90 -14.98 5.34
N HIS A 3 -18.09 -14.13 4.34
CA HIS A 3 -17.57 -14.37 3.00
C HIS A 3 -16.05 -14.32 3.04
N ASP A 4 -15.46 -15.51 3.13
CA ASP A 4 -14.07 -15.77 2.80
C ASP A 4 -13.90 -15.59 1.29
N ARG A 5 -13.72 -14.33 0.86
CA ARG A 5 -13.18 -14.01 -0.46
C ARG A 5 -11.67 -14.27 -0.40
N SER A 6 -11.31 -15.55 -0.28
CA SER A 6 -9.98 -16.02 -0.64
C SER A 6 -9.75 -15.65 -2.10
N SER A 7 -9.01 -14.56 -2.28
CA SER A 7 -8.55 -14.01 -3.54
C SER A 7 -7.78 -15.08 -4.32
N THR A 8 -8.46 -15.79 -5.22
CA THR A 8 -7.81 -16.26 -6.45
C THR A 8 -7.27 -15.00 -7.13
N MET A 9 -5.96 -14.78 -7.03
CA MET A 9 -5.31 -13.70 -7.76
C MET A 9 -5.58 -13.93 -9.24
N ASP A 10 -6.41 -13.05 -9.81
CA ASP A 10 -6.75 -13.03 -11.22
C ASP A 10 -5.45 -12.81 -12.01
N ASP A 11 -5.01 -13.83 -12.75
CA ASP A 11 -3.77 -13.79 -13.53
C ASP A 11 -3.99 -13.15 -14.91
N GLU A 12 -5.21 -12.67 -15.16
CA GLU A 12 -5.54 -11.91 -16.35
C GLU A 12 -4.73 -10.61 -16.43
N THR A 13 -4.19 -10.39 -17.61
CA THR A 13 -3.59 -9.13 -18.03
C THR A 13 -4.63 -8.01 -17.90
N LYS A 14 -4.36 -7.00 -17.05
CA LYS A 14 -5.23 -5.83 -16.88
C LYS A 14 -4.66 -4.62 -17.63
N MET A 15 -5.54 -3.81 -18.20
CA MET A 15 -5.19 -2.54 -18.82
C MET A 15 -5.72 -1.36 -18.00
N LEU A 16 -4.97 -0.27 -18.01
CA LEU A 16 -5.41 1.04 -17.53
C LEU A 16 -5.73 1.91 -18.74
N ARG A 17 -6.87 2.62 -18.69
CA ARG A 17 -7.29 3.58 -19.73
C ARG A 17 -7.63 4.94 -19.12
N VAL A 18 -7.15 6.01 -19.77
CA VAL A 18 -7.54 7.39 -19.42
C VAL A 18 -7.43 8.30 -20.63
N ASN A 19 -8.52 8.99 -20.98
CA ASN A 19 -8.56 10.00 -22.04
C ASN A 19 -7.87 9.57 -23.35
N GLY A 20 -8.10 8.32 -23.78
CA GLY A 20 -7.53 7.75 -25.02
C GLY A 20 -6.09 7.24 -24.91
N PHE A 21 -5.50 7.23 -23.71
CA PHE A 21 -4.20 6.64 -23.44
C PHE A 21 -4.35 5.34 -22.65
N ASP A 22 -3.64 4.32 -23.11
CA ASP A 22 -3.66 2.99 -22.50
C ASP A 22 -2.28 2.59 -21.99
N ALA A 23 -2.26 1.81 -20.91
CA ALA A 23 -1.08 1.16 -20.37
C ALA A 23 -1.41 -0.25 -19.89
N LEU A 24 -0.45 -1.16 -20.04
CA LEU A 24 -0.49 -2.47 -19.41
C LEU A 24 -0.24 -2.30 -17.91
N ILE A 25 -0.99 -3.00 -17.07
CA ILE A 25 -0.77 -3.00 -15.62
C ILE A 25 0.05 -4.23 -15.22
N GLU A 26 1.16 -4.01 -14.54
CA GLU A 26 1.95 -5.08 -13.91
C GLU A 26 1.36 -5.45 -12.55
N SER A 27 1.02 -4.43 -11.75
CA SER A 27 0.44 -4.58 -10.42
C SER A 27 -0.22 -3.29 -9.95
N TYR A 28 -1.18 -3.39 -9.03
CA TYR A 28 -1.78 -2.22 -8.38
C TYR A 28 -2.29 -2.57 -6.99
N ALA A 29 -2.50 -1.55 -6.16
CA ALA A 29 -3.33 -1.62 -4.97
C ALA A 29 -4.22 -0.38 -4.87
N TYR A 30 -5.44 -0.58 -4.38
CA TYR A 30 -6.40 0.47 -4.11
C TYR A 30 -7.13 0.25 -2.79
N GLN A 31 -7.73 1.33 -2.31
CA GLN A 31 -8.63 1.33 -1.18
C GLN A 31 -10.05 1.57 -1.69
N ASP A 32 -10.98 0.76 -1.21
CA ASP A 32 -12.41 0.97 -1.42
C ASP A 32 -12.91 1.94 -0.33
N LEU A 33 -13.21 3.18 -0.72
CA LEU A 33 -13.84 4.16 0.15
C LEU A 33 -15.31 4.23 -0.25
N GLU A 34 -16.22 4.40 0.72
CA GLU A 34 -17.68 4.39 0.52
C GLU A 34 -18.17 5.22 -0.69
N SER A 35 -17.43 6.28 -1.05
CA SER A 35 -17.74 7.17 -2.17
C SER A 35 -16.86 6.99 -3.42
N CYS A 36 -15.72 6.33 -3.34
CA CYS A 36 -14.81 6.17 -4.47
C CYS A 36 -13.73 5.09 -4.26
N LEU A 37 -13.28 4.51 -5.36
CA LEU A 37 -12.06 3.69 -5.37
C LEU A 37 -10.83 4.61 -5.47
N SER A 38 -9.91 4.48 -4.53
CA SER A 38 -8.70 5.29 -4.47
C SER A 38 -7.46 4.43 -4.70
N LEU A 39 -6.77 4.62 -5.83
CA LEU A 39 -5.48 3.97 -6.08
C LEU A 39 -4.46 4.37 -5.01
N ARG A 40 -3.57 3.46 -4.64
CA ARG A 40 -2.47 3.72 -3.71
C ARG A 40 -1.13 3.35 -4.31
N ALA A 41 -1.05 2.21 -5.00
CA ALA A 41 0.13 1.79 -5.73
C ALA A 41 -0.24 1.39 -7.15
N LEU A 42 0.64 1.66 -8.12
CA LEU A 42 0.40 1.34 -9.51
C LEU A 42 1.73 1.11 -10.26
N SER A 43 1.88 -0.05 -10.88
CA SER A 43 2.99 -0.38 -11.77
C SER A 43 2.47 -0.56 -13.19
N LEU A 44 3.02 0.19 -14.14
CA LEU A 44 2.56 0.24 -15.53
C LEU A 44 3.68 -0.05 -16.51
N ILE A 45 3.34 -0.66 -17.64
CA ILE A 45 4.18 -0.74 -18.84
C ILE A 45 3.48 0.00 -19.98
N ALA A 46 4.15 1.01 -20.56
CA ALA A 46 3.64 1.75 -21.70
C ALA A 46 4.77 2.39 -22.53
N ARG A 47 4.40 3.00 -23.66
CA ARG A 47 5.31 3.94 -24.34
C ARG A 47 5.53 5.16 -23.44
N GLU A 48 6.70 5.77 -23.56
CA GLU A 48 7.06 6.93 -22.73
C GLU A 48 6.06 8.10 -22.87
N SER A 49 5.59 8.38 -24.09
CA SER A 49 4.58 9.41 -24.34
C SER A 49 3.25 9.10 -23.62
N SER A 50 2.77 7.85 -23.71
CA SER A 50 1.56 7.40 -23.00
C SER A 50 1.75 7.52 -21.49
N MET A 51 2.89 7.10 -20.95
CA MET A 51 3.18 7.19 -19.51
C MET A 51 3.12 8.63 -19.00
N ARG A 52 3.72 9.58 -19.74
CA ARG A 52 3.66 11.01 -19.41
C ARG A 52 2.23 11.55 -19.47
N ALA A 53 1.47 11.16 -20.50
CA ALA A 53 0.08 11.60 -20.65
C ALA A 53 -0.83 11.06 -19.54
N ILE A 54 -0.70 9.77 -19.19
CA ILE A 54 -1.45 9.14 -18.09
C ILE A 54 -1.14 9.87 -16.77
N ARG A 55 0.14 10.09 -16.46
CA ARG A 55 0.55 10.83 -15.26
C ARG A 55 -0.04 12.24 -15.21
N ALA A 56 -0.04 12.96 -16.33
CA ALA A 56 -0.62 14.29 -16.42
C ALA A 56 -2.14 14.26 -16.16
N ASN A 57 -2.86 13.33 -16.78
CA ASN A 57 -4.30 13.17 -16.56
C ASN A 57 -4.64 12.87 -15.10
N MET A 58 -3.89 11.99 -14.45
CA MET A 58 -4.08 11.68 -13.03
C MET A 58 -3.74 12.87 -12.14
N SER A 59 -2.71 13.65 -12.48
CA SER A 59 -2.36 14.88 -11.75
C SER A 59 -3.44 15.96 -11.84
N LEU A 60 -4.22 15.96 -12.94
CA LEU A 60 -5.39 16.81 -13.12
C LEU A 60 -6.65 16.26 -12.42
N GLY A 61 -6.56 15.11 -11.75
CA GLY A 61 -7.67 14.49 -11.03
C GLY A 61 -8.63 13.69 -11.90
N HIS A 62 -8.25 13.36 -13.14
CA HIS A 62 -9.05 12.45 -13.96
C HIS A 62 -9.01 11.04 -13.38
N GLN A 63 -10.16 10.37 -13.38
CA GLN A 63 -10.26 8.96 -13.03
C GLN A 63 -9.65 8.11 -14.15
N VAL A 64 -9.09 6.98 -13.75
CA VAL A 64 -8.55 5.96 -14.65
C VAL A 64 -9.48 4.75 -14.61
N ASP A 65 -9.75 4.16 -15.76
CA ASP A 65 -10.51 2.92 -15.87
C ASP A 65 -9.55 1.74 -15.85
N ILE A 66 -9.80 0.76 -14.99
CA ILE A 66 -9.04 -0.49 -14.91
C ILE A 66 -9.97 -1.65 -15.25
N ASP A 67 -9.56 -2.47 -16.23
CA ASP A 67 -10.31 -3.63 -16.68
C ASP A 67 -10.72 -4.55 -15.51
N GLY A 68 -12.02 -4.82 -15.39
CA GLY A 68 -12.58 -5.69 -14.35
C GLY A 68 -12.66 -5.07 -12.94
N VAL A 69 -12.24 -3.80 -12.77
CA VAL A 69 -12.35 -3.08 -11.49
C VAL A 69 -13.28 -1.87 -11.61
N GLY A 70 -13.16 -1.10 -12.69
CA GLY A 70 -13.94 0.11 -12.94
C GLY A 70 -13.10 1.38 -12.83
N GLN A 71 -13.74 2.49 -12.43
CA GLN A 71 -13.10 3.80 -12.35
C GLN A 71 -12.46 4.03 -10.99
N LEU A 72 -11.16 4.32 -10.99
CA LEU A 72 -10.39 4.68 -9.81
C LEU A 72 -9.87 6.10 -9.91
N SER A 73 -9.88 6.78 -8.78
CA SER A 73 -9.20 8.06 -8.61
C SER A 73 -7.79 7.82 -8.08
N TRP A 74 -6.83 8.63 -8.52
CA TRP A 74 -5.58 8.77 -7.79
C TRP A 74 -5.84 9.69 -6.57
N PRO A 75 -5.21 9.45 -5.40
CA PRO A 75 -5.32 10.33 -4.26
C PRO A 75 -4.92 11.74 -4.67
N ARG A 76 -5.63 12.76 -4.16
CA ARG A 76 -5.33 14.13 -4.60
C ARG A 76 -3.89 14.48 -4.23
N PRO A 77 -3.21 15.34 -5.01
CA PRO A 77 -1.83 15.75 -4.71
C PRO A 77 -1.64 16.35 -3.31
N SER A 78 -2.70 16.91 -2.71
CA SER A 78 -2.72 17.37 -1.31
C SER A 78 -2.60 16.24 -0.29
N ASP A 79 -2.98 15.03 -0.69
CA ASP A 79 -3.15 13.89 0.21
C ASP A 79 -1.88 13.05 0.23
N LEU A 80 -1.15 12.91 -0.89
CA LEU A 80 0.10 12.13 -1.00
C LEU A 80 1.03 12.64 -2.10
N GLU A 81 2.30 12.93 -1.76
CA GLU A 81 3.36 13.09 -2.78
C GLU A 81 3.61 11.75 -3.47
N ILE A 82 3.64 11.72 -4.81
CA ILE A 82 3.89 10.50 -5.58
C ILE A 82 5.40 10.35 -5.80
N GLN A 83 5.94 9.22 -5.35
CA GLN A 83 7.26 8.76 -5.77
C GLN A 83 7.12 7.89 -7.01
N SER A 84 7.95 8.14 -8.02
CA SER A 84 7.97 7.36 -9.25
C SER A 84 9.35 6.73 -9.49
N PHE A 85 9.36 5.47 -9.90
CA PHE A 85 10.56 4.74 -10.34
C PHE A 85 10.34 4.28 -11.76
N HIS A 86 11.34 4.44 -12.62
CA HIS A 86 11.22 4.20 -14.05
C HIS A 86 12.34 3.27 -14.54
N ARG A 87 12.01 2.35 -15.44
CA ARG A 87 12.97 1.48 -16.11
C ARG A 87 12.59 1.30 -17.57
N ARG A 88 13.55 1.57 -18.47
CA ARG A 88 13.40 1.23 -19.88
C ARG A 88 13.60 -0.26 -20.08
N LEU A 89 12.66 -0.91 -20.75
CA LEU A 89 12.69 -2.33 -21.06
C LEU A 89 13.43 -2.59 -22.38
N PRO A 90 13.95 -3.81 -22.62
CA PRO A 90 14.58 -4.17 -23.90
C PRO A 90 13.66 -4.00 -25.11
N SER A 91 12.34 -4.09 -24.91
CA SER A 91 11.31 -3.82 -25.94
C SER A 91 11.21 -2.35 -26.36
N GLY A 92 11.92 -1.45 -25.67
CA GLY A 92 11.80 0.00 -25.86
C GLY A 92 10.65 0.65 -25.08
N LEU A 93 9.80 -0.14 -24.43
CA LEU A 93 8.75 0.35 -23.52
C LEU A 93 9.34 0.83 -22.19
N MET A 94 8.54 1.59 -21.44
CA MET A 94 8.85 2.05 -20.09
C MET A 94 8.02 1.25 -19.08
N SER A 95 8.67 0.62 -18.10
CA SER A 95 8.04 0.17 -16.86
C SER A 95 8.15 1.29 -15.82
N SER A 96 7.07 1.54 -15.09
CA SER A 96 6.99 2.62 -14.12
C SER A 96 6.20 2.21 -12.89
N LEU A 97 6.82 2.32 -11.71
CA LEU A 97 6.16 2.14 -10.42
C LEU A 97 5.84 3.50 -9.82
N TRP A 98 4.57 3.72 -9.47
CA TRP A 98 4.07 4.89 -8.75
C TRP A 98 3.52 4.47 -7.41
N ILE A 99 4.06 5.06 -6.35
CA ILE A 99 3.66 4.78 -4.96
C ILE A 99 3.62 6.09 -4.18
N PRO A 100 2.92 6.11 -3.03
CA PRO A 100 2.98 7.24 -2.12
C PRO A 100 4.41 7.36 -1.60
N LYS A 101 4.90 8.59 -1.41
CA LYS A 101 6.24 8.81 -0.85
C LYS A 101 6.39 8.14 0.52
N THR A 102 5.32 8.09 1.31
CA THR A 102 5.26 7.39 2.62
C THR A 102 5.35 5.87 2.53
N ALA A 103 5.32 5.28 1.32
CA ALA A 103 5.67 3.89 1.07
C ALA A 103 7.19 3.67 0.93
N THR A 104 7.98 4.74 0.95
CA THR A 104 9.44 4.65 0.87
C THR A 104 10.07 4.89 2.23
N ALA A 105 11.24 4.29 2.45
CA ALA A 105 12.01 4.47 3.67
C ALA A 105 12.30 5.96 4.02
N TYR A 106 12.39 6.84 3.03
CA TYR A 106 12.72 8.25 3.25
C TYR A 106 11.50 9.16 3.40
N GLY A 107 10.31 8.66 3.08
CA GLY A 107 9.08 9.43 3.11
C GLY A 107 8.18 9.14 4.30
N ILE A 108 8.56 8.22 5.18
CA ILE A 108 7.79 7.93 6.40
C ILE A 108 7.89 9.14 7.32
N GLU A 109 6.74 9.69 7.68
CA GLU A 109 6.60 10.83 8.59
C GLU A 109 5.69 10.45 9.76
N ALA A 110 6.00 10.94 10.95
CA ALA A 110 5.17 10.72 12.12
C ALA A 110 3.76 11.30 11.91
N ASN A 111 2.73 10.58 12.39
CA ASN A 111 1.31 10.95 12.26
C ASN A 111 0.77 11.03 10.82
N LYS A 112 1.48 10.49 9.82
CA LYS A 112 0.95 10.26 8.47
C LYS A 112 0.80 8.76 8.21
N PRO A 113 -0.19 8.36 7.37
CA PRO A 113 -0.26 6.98 6.90
C PRO A 113 1.01 6.58 6.15
N ALA A 114 1.60 5.45 6.54
CA ALA A 114 2.65 4.78 5.80
C ALA A 114 2.08 3.58 5.04
N TYR A 115 2.81 3.09 4.05
CA TYR A 115 2.39 1.94 3.27
C TYR A 115 3.45 0.85 3.29
N LEU A 116 3.00 -0.38 3.47
CA LEU A 116 3.83 -1.58 3.35
C LEU A 116 3.40 -2.31 2.07
N ILE A 117 4.34 -2.59 1.19
CA ILE A 117 4.09 -3.30 -0.08
C ILE A 117 4.94 -4.55 -0.09
N ALA A 118 4.32 -5.70 -0.34
CA ALA A 118 4.96 -7.00 -0.39
C ALA A 118 4.68 -7.71 -1.72
N PRO A 119 5.60 -8.56 -2.19
CA PRO A 119 5.38 -9.38 -3.37
C PRO A 119 4.22 -10.37 -3.13
N PRO A 120 3.57 -10.85 -4.20
CA PRO A 120 2.45 -11.78 -4.09
C PRO A 120 2.86 -13.09 -3.38
N GLY A 121 1.94 -13.68 -2.63
CA GLY A 121 2.15 -14.95 -1.90
C GLY A 121 2.70 -14.80 -0.47
N THR A 122 2.82 -13.58 0.05
CA THR A 122 3.34 -13.27 1.40
C THR A 122 2.25 -13.13 2.48
N VAL A 123 1.10 -13.79 2.32
CA VAL A 123 -0.14 -13.50 3.08
C VAL A 123 -0.18 -14.10 4.49
N THR A 124 0.66 -15.08 4.82
CA THR A 124 0.44 -15.94 6.01
C THR A 124 1.11 -15.46 7.30
N THR A 125 1.91 -14.38 7.26
CA THR A 125 2.68 -13.90 8.44
C THR A 125 2.81 -12.38 8.41
N THR A 126 3.24 -11.77 9.52
CA THR A 126 3.55 -10.34 9.58
C THR A 126 4.52 -9.97 8.44
N PRO A 127 4.19 -9.00 7.55
CA PRO A 127 5.03 -8.74 6.40
C PRO A 127 6.40 -8.19 6.81
N ALA A 128 7.43 -8.63 6.09
CA ALA A 128 8.80 -8.17 6.30
C ALA A 128 8.85 -6.63 6.14
N GLY A 129 9.36 -5.95 7.17
CA GLY A 129 9.43 -4.48 7.21
C GLY A 129 8.40 -3.81 8.12
N PHE A 130 7.42 -4.56 8.66
CA PHE A 130 6.43 -4.00 9.60
C PHE A 130 7.07 -3.33 10.83
N ILE A 131 7.98 -4.04 11.52
CA ILE A 131 8.65 -3.49 12.71
C ILE A 131 9.54 -2.29 12.37
N PRO A 132 10.45 -2.35 11.37
CA PRO A 132 11.21 -1.18 10.93
C PRO A 132 10.34 0.03 10.55
N LEU A 133 9.14 -0.20 10.02
CA LEU A 133 8.18 0.85 9.70
C LEU A 133 7.56 1.43 10.97
N LEU A 134 7.12 0.60 11.93
CA LEU A 134 6.57 1.07 13.20
C LEU A 134 7.59 1.86 14.03
N ASP A 135 8.84 1.40 14.07
CA ASP A 135 9.94 2.07 14.79
C ASP A 135 10.20 3.50 14.28
N ARG A 136 9.81 3.79 13.03
CA ARG A 136 9.90 5.13 12.45
C ARG A 136 8.66 5.99 12.66
N LEU A 137 7.49 5.35 12.76
CA LEU A 137 6.21 6.04 12.97
C LEU A 137 6.00 6.43 14.44
N LEU A 138 6.51 5.62 15.36
CA LEU A 138 6.29 5.76 16.79
C LEU A 138 7.53 6.36 17.47
N PRO A 139 7.35 7.25 18.46
CA PRO A 139 8.45 7.92 19.14
C PRO A 139 9.10 7.05 20.23
N PHE A 140 8.89 5.74 20.20
CA PHE A 140 9.37 4.78 21.19
C PHE A 140 9.80 3.48 20.50
N PRO A 141 10.80 2.78 21.07
CA PRO A 141 11.36 1.59 20.44
C PRO A 141 10.33 0.48 20.33
N ILE A 142 10.28 -0.16 19.16
CA ILE A 142 9.47 -1.35 18.92
C ILE A 142 10.39 -2.55 18.71
N LEU A 143 10.17 -3.61 19.49
CA LEU A 143 11.01 -4.80 19.43
C LEU A 143 10.51 -5.79 18.40
N ALA A 144 11.43 -6.40 17.64
CA ALA A 144 11.11 -7.41 16.63
C ALA A 144 10.25 -8.59 17.16
N PRO A 145 10.48 -9.11 18.38
CA PRO A 145 9.63 -10.15 18.96
C PRO A 145 8.15 -9.76 19.16
N TRP A 146 7.80 -8.48 19.10
CA TRP A 146 6.42 -8.01 19.26
C TRP A 146 5.63 -7.97 17.94
N ALA A 147 6.28 -8.30 16.81
CA ALA A 147 5.73 -8.14 15.46
C ALA A 147 4.34 -8.75 15.30
N GLU A 148 4.20 -10.05 15.59
CA GLU A 148 2.93 -10.78 15.42
C GLU A 148 1.81 -10.22 16.30
N ALA A 149 2.10 -9.94 17.57
CA ALA A 149 1.10 -9.39 18.49
C ALA A 149 0.64 -7.99 18.06
N LEU A 150 1.57 -7.12 17.65
CA LEU A 150 1.25 -5.78 17.17
C LEU A 150 0.54 -5.80 15.81
N TRP A 151 0.88 -6.77 14.94
CA TRP A 151 0.23 -6.94 13.65
C TRP A 151 -1.24 -7.35 13.82
N GLN A 152 -1.50 -8.37 14.63
CA GLN A 152 -2.87 -8.81 14.92
C GLN A 152 -3.68 -7.70 15.60
N PHE A 153 -3.10 -7.05 16.62
CA PHE A 153 -3.74 -5.90 17.26
C PHE A 153 -4.04 -4.78 16.27
N GLY A 154 -3.14 -4.52 15.32
CA GLY A 154 -3.34 -3.47 14.33
C GLY A 154 -4.45 -3.74 13.32
N LEU A 155 -4.62 -5.00 12.94
CA LEU A 155 -5.76 -5.43 12.12
C LEU A 155 -7.08 -5.29 12.91
N GLU A 156 -7.10 -5.74 14.16
CA GLU A 156 -8.29 -5.68 15.03
C GLU A 156 -8.70 -4.24 15.37
N ALA A 157 -7.72 -3.38 15.67
CA ALA A 157 -7.94 -1.98 16.02
C ALA A 157 -8.09 -1.07 14.78
N GLY A 158 -7.99 -1.62 13.57
CA GLY A 158 -8.25 -0.91 12.31
C GLY A 158 -7.18 0.11 11.90
N TRP A 159 -6.00 0.11 12.50
CA TRP A 159 -4.89 0.99 12.10
C TRP A 159 -3.91 0.33 11.13
N VAL A 160 -4.06 -0.97 10.89
CA VAL A 160 -3.52 -1.67 9.72
C VAL A 160 -4.70 -1.99 8.80
N THR A 161 -4.72 -1.37 7.62
CA THR A 161 -5.79 -1.55 6.64
C THR A 161 -5.25 -2.29 5.42
N PRO A 162 -5.65 -3.54 5.17
CA PRO A 162 -5.32 -4.24 3.93
C PRO A 162 -5.91 -3.51 2.72
N LEU A 163 -5.11 -3.36 1.68
CA LEU A 163 -5.55 -2.80 0.40
C LEU A 163 -5.94 -3.92 -0.56
N ILE A 164 -6.87 -3.63 -1.46
CA ILE A 164 -7.25 -4.57 -2.52
C ILE A 164 -6.20 -4.47 -3.62
N GLY A 165 -5.53 -5.58 -3.93
CA GLY A 165 -4.38 -5.60 -4.82
C GLY A 165 -4.47 -6.62 -5.95
N HIS A 166 -3.76 -6.34 -7.04
CA HIS A 166 -3.49 -7.27 -8.14
C HIS A 166 -1.98 -7.45 -8.28
N ARG A 167 -1.51 -8.70 -8.24
CA ARG A 167 -0.09 -9.09 -8.33
C ARG A 167 0.84 -8.46 -7.27
N LEU A 168 0.29 -7.96 -6.17
CA LEU A 168 1.00 -7.53 -4.97
C LEU A 168 0.07 -7.58 -3.74
N HIS A 169 0.66 -7.51 -2.55
CA HIS A 169 -0.06 -7.21 -1.32
C HIS A 169 0.37 -5.84 -0.81
N ALA A 170 -0.57 -5.07 -0.28
CA ALA A 170 -0.26 -3.79 0.32
C ALA A 170 -1.16 -3.50 1.51
N TRP A 171 -0.64 -2.73 2.46
CA TRP A 171 -1.34 -2.29 3.65
C TRP A 171 -1.08 -0.80 3.87
N GLU A 172 -2.12 -0.08 4.25
CA GLU A 172 -2.00 1.25 4.86
C GLU A 172 -1.83 1.08 6.37
N ILE A 173 -0.87 1.78 6.95
CA ILE A 173 -0.48 1.67 8.36
C ILE A 173 -0.49 3.05 8.99
N HIS A 174 -1.38 3.26 9.97
CA HIS A 174 -1.55 4.54 10.65
C HIS A 174 -1.75 4.35 12.16
N PRO A 175 -0.70 3.94 12.90
CA PRO A 175 -0.80 3.54 14.29
C PRO A 175 -1.11 4.75 15.20
N PRO A 176 -2.24 4.74 15.94
CA PRO A 176 -2.51 5.76 16.94
C PRO A 176 -1.56 5.58 18.14
N ARG A 177 -0.69 6.57 18.36
CA ARG A 177 0.39 6.51 19.36
C ARG A 177 -0.08 6.02 20.73
N SER A 178 -1.12 6.67 21.30
CA SER A 178 -1.61 6.35 22.65
C SER A 178 -2.12 4.91 22.74
N VAL A 179 -2.90 4.49 21.76
CA VAL A 179 -3.50 3.15 21.69
C VAL A 179 -2.43 2.06 21.61
N VAL A 180 -1.39 2.26 20.80
CA VAL A 180 -0.26 1.31 20.71
C VAL A 180 0.55 1.29 22.01
N GLN A 181 0.80 2.45 22.62
CA GLN A 181 1.52 2.54 23.88
C GLN A 181 0.77 1.85 25.03
N ASP A 182 -0.55 2.04 25.11
CA ASP A 182 -1.41 1.43 26.12
C ASP A 182 -1.47 -0.09 25.95
N PHE A 183 -1.58 -0.58 24.71
CA PHE A 183 -1.50 -2.00 24.40
C PHE A 183 -0.18 -2.61 24.86
N ILE A 184 0.96 -2.03 24.45
CA ILE A 184 2.29 -2.52 24.84
C ILE A 184 2.42 -2.55 26.36
N THR A 185 2.06 -1.45 27.03
CA THR A 185 2.15 -1.35 28.50
C THR A 185 1.32 -2.43 29.19
N THR A 186 0.09 -2.63 28.75
CA THR A 186 -0.83 -3.64 29.30
C THR A 186 -0.28 -5.06 29.11
N GLN A 187 0.21 -5.38 27.90
CA GLN A 187 0.73 -6.71 27.60
C GLN A 187 2.05 -7.01 28.32
N LEU A 188 2.90 -5.99 28.54
CA LEU A 188 4.12 -6.13 29.35
C LEU A 188 3.79 -6.39 30.83
N GLN A 189 2.82 -5.67 31.40
CA GLN A 189 2.34 -5.92 32.77
C GLN A 189 1.77 -7.34 32.93
N ALA A 190 1.06 -7.83 31.90
CA ALA A 190 0.55 -9.20 31.85
C ALA A 190 1.63 -10.25 31.55
N ARG A 191 2.89 -9.86 31.30
CA ARG A 191 4.00 -10.74 30.87
C ARG A 191 3.70 -11.52 29.58
N ALA A 192 2.84 -10.97 28.72
CA ALA A 192 2.45 -11.57 27.45
C ALA A 192 3.37 -11.15 26.29
N LEU A 193 4.01 -9.99 26.38
CA LEU A 193 5.07 -9.59 25.45
C LEU A 193 6.46 -9.93 26.01
N PRO A 194 7.34 -10.57 25.21
CA PRO A 194 8.70 -10.87 25.64
C PRO A 194 9.52 -9.59 25.75
N ILE A 195 10.28 -9.45 26.84
CA ILE A 195 11.31 -8.40 26.99
C ILE A 195 12.66 -9.12 26.82
N PRO A 196 13.53 -8.67 25.89
CA PRO A 196 14.88 -9.19 25.79
C PRO A 196 15.60 -9.04 27.14
N ALA A 197 16.33 -10.08 27.54
CA ALA A 197 17.12 -10.09 28.76
C ALA A 197 18.27 -9.06 28.72
#